data_AF-A0A961DLN6-F1
#
_entry.id   AF-A0A961DLN6-F1
#
_cell.length_a   1.000
_cell.length_b   1.000
_cell.length_c   1.000
_cell.angle_alpha   90.00
_cell.angle_beta   90.00
_cell.angle_gamma   90.00
#
_symmetry.space_group_name_H-M   'P 1'
#
loop_
_entity.id
_entity.type
_entity.pdbx_description
1 polymer ?
#
loop_
_entity_poly.entity_id
_entity_poly.type
_entity_poly.pdbx_seq_one_letter_code
_entity_poly.pdbx_strand_id
1 'polypeptide(L)'
;MTRQVWIDGKRVDFLVGRRLVVEVDGAAYHIDPVRFELDRSRDARLCAIDFVVLRFSYNQVIYRWHEVERAVLAAVARGDHL
;
A
#
# COMPACT_ATOMS: atom_id res chain seq x y z
N MET A 1 -11.02 3.18 8.69
CA MET A 1 -9.66 3.32 8.13
C MET A 1 -8.75 3.81 9.24
N THR A 2 -7.65 3.10 9.47
CA THR A 2 -6.68 3.42 10.52
C THR A 2 -5.37 3.86 9.85
N ARG A 3 -4.71 4.88 10.41
CA ARG A 3 -3.48 5.45 9.88
C ARG A 3 -2.28 4.96 10.69
N GLN A 4 -1.13 4.78 10.04
CA GLN A 4 0.16 4.53 10.68
C GLN A 4 0.12 3.30 11.63
N VAL A 5 -0.36 2.18 11.11
CA VAL A 5 -0.60 0.94 11.87
C VAL A 5 0.63 0.03 11.81
N TRP A 6 0.95 -0.63 12.92
CA TRP A 6 1.97 -1.67 12.94
C TRP A 6 1.35 -3.03 12.61
N ILE A 7 1.84 -3.65 11.53
CA ILE A 7 1.45 -4.98 11.07
C ILE A 7 2.74 -5.77 10.91
N ASP A 8 2.83 -6.90 11.62
CA ASP A 8 3.96 -7.81 11.51
C ASP A 8 5.34 -7.13 11.69
N GLY A 9 5.44 -6.23 12.67
CA GLY A 9 6.67 -5.50 12.99
C GLY A 9 7.06 -4.40 11.99
N LYS A 10 6.20 -4.04 11.04
CA LYS A 10 6.38 -2.91 10.12
C LYS A 10 5.21 -1.95 10.19
N ARG A 11 5.48 -0.67 9.98
CA ARG A 11 4.45 0.37 9.94
C ARG A 11 3.95 0.55 8.51
N VAL A 12 2.63 0.51 8.32
CA VAL A 12 1.95 0.82 7.07
C VAL A 12 1.24 2.16 7.17
N ASP A 13 1.08 2.88 6.05
CA ASP A 13 0.47 4.21 6.08
C ASP A 13 -1.02 4.15 6.41
N PHE A 14 -1.73 3.20 5.79
CA PHE A 14 -3.17 3.07 5.92
C PHE A 14 -3.62 1.62 5.93
N LEU A 15 -4.58 1.31 6.80
CA LEU A 15 -5.34 0.07 6.80
C LEU A 15 -6.83 0.38 6.61
N VAL A 16 -7.41 -0.15 5.55
CA VAL A 16 -8.83 -0.07 5.21
C VAL A 16 -9.48 -1.42 5.55
N GLY A 17 -10.56 -1.37 6.32
CA GLY A 17 -11.19 -2.57 6.85
C GLY A 17 -10.22 -3.37 7.75
N ARG A 18 -10.09 -4.66 7.47
CA ARG A 18 -9.30 -5.64 8.22
C ARG A 18 -7.97 -5.98 7.55
N ARG A 19 -7.91 -5.97 6.21
CA ARG A 19 -6.73 -6.49 5.48
C ARG A 19 -6.27 -5.71 4.25
N LEU A 20 -6.92 -4.60 3.87
CA LEU A 20 -6.46 -3.79 2.74
C LEU A 20 -5.50 -2.71 3.21
N VAL A 21 -4.22 -2.87 2.88
CA VAL A 21 -3.15 -1.90 3.13
C VAL A 21 -3.02 -0.95 1.93
N VAL A 22 -2.92 0.35 2.21
CA VAL A 22 -2.55 1.36 1.22
C VAL A 22 -1.28 2.08 1.68
N GLU A 23 -0.27 2.12 0.81
CA GLU A 23 0.99 2.82 1.06
C GLU A 23 1.27 3.90 0.01
N VAL A 24 1.92 4.98 0.44
CA VAL A 24 2.28 6.10 -0.42
C VAL A 24 3.79 6.32 -0.38
N ASP A 25 4.46 6.04 -1.49
CA ASP A 25 5.90 6.20 -1.62
C ASP A 25 6.27 7.60 -2.08
N GLY A 26 7.17 8.25 -1.35
CA GLY A 26 7.76 9.52 -1.76
C GLY A 26 8.66 9.37 -3.00
N ALA A 27 8.59 10.34 -3.92
CA ALA A 27 9.35 10.34 -5.17
C ALA A 27 10.89 10.30 -4.98
N ALA A 28 11.40 10.69 -3.80
CA ALA A 28 12.83 10.68 -3.49
C ALA A 28 13.43 9.26 -3.31
N TYR A 29 12.62 8.20 -3.33
CA TYR A 29 13.03 6.84 -2.96
C TYR A 29 13.14 5.84 -4.12
N HIS A 30 12.87 6.24 -5.37
CA HIS A 30 12.86 5.32 -6.52
C HIS A 30 14.24 5.04 -7.16
N ILE A 31 15.34 5.51 -6.59
CA ILE A 31 16.70 5.35 -7.16
C ILE A 31 17.56 4.38 -6.33
N ASP A 32 17.06 3.85 -5.21
CA ASP A 32 17.80 2.91 -4.36
C ASP A 32 17.31 1.45 -4.61
N PRO A 33 18.10 0.60 -5.30
CA PRO A 33 17.75 -0.79 -5.54
C PRO A 33 17.55 -1.61 -4.26
N VAL A 34 18.27 -1.27 -3.18
CA VAL A 34 18.13 -1.98 -1.89
C VAL A 34 16.75 -1.71 -1.31
N ARG A 35 16.31 -0.45 -1.34
CA ARG A 35 15.00 -0.06 -0.84
C ARG A 35 13.86 -0.65 -1.66
N PHE A 36 14.03 -0.69 -2.97
CA PHE A 36 13.08 -1.36 -3.87
C PHE A 36 12.88 -2.84 -3.51
N GLU A 37 13.97 -3.60 -3.31
CA GLU A 37 13.88 -5.00 -2.91
C GLU A 37 13.27 -5.19 -1.51
N LEU A 38 13.57 -4.29 -0.57
CA LEU A 38 12.96 -4.30 0.76
C LEU A 38 11.44 -4.05 0.70
N ASP A 39 10.98 -3.13 -0.15
CA ASP A 39 9.56 -2.84 -0.32
C ASP A 39 8.81 -4.04 -0.93
N ARG A 40 9.38 -4.69 -1.96
CA ARG A 40 8.78 -5.92 -2.52
C ARG A 40 8.75 -7.07 -1.52
N SER A 41 9.82 -7.22 -0.74
CA SER A 41 9.91 -8.25 0.30
C SER A 41 8.85 -8.01 1.39
N ARG A 42 8.60 -6.75 1.75
CA ARG A 42 7.52 -6.36 2.67
C ARG A 42 6.14 -6.66 2.10
N ASP A 43 5.89 -6.29 0.85
CA ASP A 43 4.60 -6.53 0.21
C ASP A 43 4.29 -8.03 0.10
N ALA A 44 5.30 -8.84 -0.26
CA ALA A 44 5.19 -10.29 -0.28
C ALA A 44 4.89 -10.88 1.11
N ARG A 45 5.53 -10.35 2.16
CA ARG A 45 5.28 -10.80 3.54
C ARG A 45 3.86 -10.48 4.00
N LEU A 46 3.36 -9.28 3.72
CA LEU A 46 1.98 -8.90 4.01
C LEU A 46 0.98 -9.79 3.24
N CYS A 47 1.25 -10.05 1.95
CA CYS A 47 0.44 -10.98 1.16
C CYS A 47 0.43 -12.40 1.75
N ALA A 48 1.55 -12.88 2.29
CA ALA A 48 1.65 -14.20 2.90
C ALA A 48 0.80 -14.37 4.18
N ILE A 49 0.45 -13.26 4.84
CA ILE A 49 -0.43 -13.23 6.01
C ILE A 49 -1.82 -12.65 5.69
N ASP A 50 -2.27 -12.82 4.44
CA ASP A 50 -3.60 -12.48 3.92
C ASP A 50 -3.90 -10.98 3.83
N PHE A 51 -2.90 -10.10 3.75
CA PHE A 51 -3.12 -8.68 3.47
C PHE A 51 -3.03 -8.39 1.96
N VAL A 52 -3.90 -7.49 1.49
CA VAL A 52 -3.85 -6.95 0.12
C VAL A 52 -3.16 -5.60 0.18
N VAL A 53 -2.11 -5.40 -0.62
CA VAL A 53 -1.32 -4.16 -0.62
C VAL A 53 -1.54 -3.39 -1.92
N LEU A 54 -1.95 -2.12 -1.80
CA LEU A 54 -1.93 -1.16 -2.90
C LEU A 54 -0.87 -0.09 -2.60
N ARG A 55 0.14 -0.02 -3.45
CA ARG A 55 1.26 0.92 -3.33
C ARG A 55 1.17 1.98 -4.43
N PHE A 56 1.19 3.25 -4.04
CA PHE A 56 1.11 4.37 -4.97
C PHE A 56 2.29 5.31 -4.78
N SER A 57 2.84 5.82 -5.89
CA SER A 57 3.85 6.88 -5.84
C SER A 57 3.20 8.22 -5.47
N TYR A 58 4.01 9.14 -4.93
CA TYR A 58 3.66 10.54 -4.73
C TYR A 58 3.04 11.16 -5.99
N ASN A 59 3.62 10.87 -7.16
CA ASN A 59 3.12 11.39 -8.43
C ASN A 59 1.72 10.84 -8.78
N GLN A 60 1.42 9.59 -8.42
CA GLN A 60 0.07 9.06 -8.61
C GLN A 60 -0.93 9.76 -7.69
N VAL A 61 -0.57 9.92 -6.41
CA VAL A 61 -1.47 10.55 -5.44
C VAL A 61 -1.74 12.02 -5.78
N ILE A 62 -0.71 12.78 -6.14
CA ILE A 62 -0.83 14.23 -6.37
C ILE A 62 -1.34 14.55 -7.77
N TYR A 63 -0.84 13.88 -8.82
CA TYR A 63 -1.11 14.26 -10.21
C TYR A 63 -2.02 13.29 -10.96
N ARG A 64 -2.23 12.07 -10.45
CA ARG A 64 -3.03 11.04 -11.11
C ARG A 64 -4.05 10.41 -10.16
N TRP A 65 -4.66 11.25 -9.31
CA TRP A 65 -5.58 10.83 -8.25
C TRP A 65 -6.67 9.85 -8.72
N HIS A 66 -7.23 10.09 -9.91
CA HIS A 66 -8.25 9.23 -10.51
C HIS A 66 -7.79 7.76 -10.69
N GLU A 67 -6.49 7.49 -10.89
CA GLU A 67 -5.96 6.12 -10.93
C GLU A 67 -5.97 5.47 -9.54
N VAL A 68 -5.54 6.22 -8.52
CA VAL A 68 -5.51 5.79 -7.12
C VAL A 68 -6.92 5.48 -6.64
N GLU A 69 -7.84 6.42 -6.84
CA GLU A 69 -9.24 6.29 -6.42
C GLU A 69 -9.90 5.06 -7.06
N ARG A 70 -9.77 4.88 -8.38
CA ARG A 70 -10.33 3.71 -9.07
C ARG A 70 -9.77 2.39 -8.52
N ALA A 71 -8.47 2.32 -8.27
CA ALA A 71 -7.85 1.10 -7.76
C ALA A 71 -8.33 0.76 -6.34
N VAL A 72 -8.40 1.76 -5.45
CA VAL A 72 -8.89 1.57 -4.08
C VAL A 72 -10.37 1.19 -4.09
N LEU A 73 -11.22 1.90 -4.85
CA LEU A 73 -12.65 1.56 -4.95
C LEU A 73 -12.88 0.17 -5.51
N ALA A 74 -12.10 -0.25 -6.52
CA ALA A 74 -12.19 -1.59 -7.08
C ALA A 74 -11.82 -2.67 -6.05
N ALA A 75 -10.76 -2.46 -5.26
CA ALA A 75 -10.38 -3.38 -4.18
C ALA A 75 -11.45 -3.45 -3.08
N VAL A 76 -12.02 -2.31 -2.69
CA VAL A 76 -13.13 -2.26 -1.73
C VAL A 76 -14.35 -3.02 -2.27
N ALA A 77 -14.72 -2.79 -3.54
CA ALA A 77 -15.87 -3.44 -4.18
C ALA A 77 -15.70 -4.97 -4.29
N ARG A 78 -14.47 -5.48 -4.44
CA ARG A 78 -14.18 -6.92 -4.41
C ARG A 78 -14.20 -7.53 -3.00
N GLY A 79 -14.25 -6.71 -1.95
CA GLY A 79 -14.16 -7.18 -0.58
C GLY A 79 -12.72 -7.45 -0.12
N ASP A 80 -11.70 -6.92 -0.82
CA ASP A 80 -10.28 -7.10 -0.48
C ASP A 80 -9.91 -6.45 0.87
N HIS A 81 -10.82 -5.67 1.44
CA HIS A 81 -10.68 -5.01 2.74
C HIS A 81 -11.31 -5.78 3.90
N LEU A 82 -12.09 -6.84 3.64
CA LEU A 82 -12.82 -7.62 4.66
C LEU A 82 -11.97 -8.75 5.26
#